data_AF-A0A095XB23-F1
#
_entry.id   AF-A0A095XB23-F1
#
_cell.length_a   1.000
_cell.length_b   1.000
_cell.length_c   1.000
_cell.angle_alpha   90.00
_cell.angle_beta   90.00
_cell.angle_gamma   90.00
#
_symmetry.space_group_name_H-M   'P 1'
#
loop_
_entity.id
_entity.type
_entity.pdbx_description
1 polymer ?
#
loop_
_entity_poly.entity_id
_entity_poly.type
_entity_poly.pdbx_seq_one_letter_code
_entity_poly.pdbx_strand_id
1 'polypeptide(L)'
;MKTIDVFQCELNKTIPLEYIGSVKYIGESFGVDSLTNDYEYNIVKDDNGDLKVVDDSEEDYLYDLMNPRPTNNSSLGGKFYYVDDPDGILANVGIEEYNN
;
A
#
# COMPACT_ATOMS: atom_id res chain seq x y z
N MET A 1 -0.44 -9.59 -16.84
CA MET A 1 -0.54 -8.91 -15.54
C MET A 1 0.39 -9.60 -14.58
N LYS A 2 1.24 -8.83 -13.89
CA LYS A 2 2.17 -9.34 -12.87
C LYS A 2 1.36 -9.62 -11.60
N THR A 3 1.71 -10.66 -10.86
CA THR A 3 1.10 -10.97 -9.56
C THR A 3 2.18 -11.10 -8.50
N ILE A 4 1.82 -10.84 -7.25
CA ILE A 4 2.65 -11.13 -6.08
C ILE A 4 1.89 -11.97 -5.07
N ASP A 5 2.62 -12.77 -4.31
CA ASP A 5 2.07 -13.64 -3.28
C ASP A 5 1.88 -12.83 -1.98
N VAL A 6 0.64 -12.76 -1.47
CA VAL A 6 0.28 -12.00 -0.25
C VAL A 6 -0.43 -12.90 0.74
N PHE A 7 -0.04 -12.83 2.03
CA PHE A 7 -0.66 -13.63 3.07
C PHE A 7 -2.04 -13.06 3.45
N GLN A 8 -3.01 -13.95 3.67
CA GLN A 8 -4.37 -13.60 4.07
C GLN A 8 -4.69 -14.29 5.40
N CYS A 9 -4.69 -13.57 6.53
CA CYS A 9 -5.01 -14.17 7.83
C CYS A 9 -6.41 -14.78 7.87
N GLU A 10 -7.40 -14.16 7.21
CA GLU A 10 -8.79 -14.64 7.19
C GLU A 10 -8.92 -16.04 6.58
N LEU A 11 -8.04 -16.38 5.64
CA LEU A 11 -8.01 -17.66 4.94
C LEU A 11 -6.87 -18.57 5.43
N ASN A 12 -5.99 -18.04 6.27
CA ASN A 12 -4.75 -18.68 6.73
C ASN A 12 -3.94 -19.29 5.57
N LYS A 13 -3.77 -18.53 4.48
CA LYS A 13 -3.01 -18.94 3.30
C LYS A 13 -2.48 -17.73 2.53
N THR A 14 -1.44 -17.96 1.76
CA THR A 14 -0.94 -17.00 0.76
C THR A 14 -1.70 -17.19 -0.55
N ILE A 15 -2.13 -16.08 -1.16
CA ILE A 15 -2.76 -16.08 -2.48
C ILE A 15 -2.06 -15.10 -3.42
N PRO A 16 -2.05 -15.36 -4.73
CA PRO A 16 -1.54 -14.40 -5.70
C PRO A 16 -2.55 -13.27 -5.89
N LEU A 17 -2.11 -12.02 -5.72
CA LEU A 17 -2.88 -10.81 -6.02
C LEU A 17 -2.27 -10.05 -7.20
N GLU A 18 -3.12 -9.31 -7.93
CA GLU A 18 -2.66 -8.50 -9.07
C GLU A 18 -1.76 -7.37 -8.57
N TYR A 19 -0.53 -7.31 -9.07
CA TYR A 19 0.41 -6.25 -8.74
C TYR A 19 0.10 -5.01 -9.57
N ILE A 20 -0.11 -3.88 -8.88
CA ILE A 20 -0.44 -2.61 -9.49
C ILE A 20 0.79 -1.70 -9.59
N GLY A 21 1.66 -1.74 -8.59
CA GLY A 21 2.84 -0.88 -8.50
C GLY A 21 3.41 -0.89 -7.09
N SER A 22 4.35 0.01 -6.83
CA SER A 22 4.88 0.22 -5.48
C SER A 22 4.87 1.70 -5.13
N VAL A 23 4.74 1.98 -3.83
CA VAL A 23 4.71 3.34 -3.28
C VAL A 23 5.70 3.47 -2.14
N LYS A 24 6.33 4.64 -2.02
CA LYS A 24 7.08 5.03 -0.85
C LYS A 24 6.20 5.84 0.10
N TYR A 25 6.16 5.45 1.37
CA TYR A 25 5.46 6.19 2.41
C TYR A 25 6.38 7.22 3.05
N ILE A 26 5.94 8.49 3.07
CA ILE A 26 6.64 9.58 3.76
C ILE A 26 5.69 10.20 4.78
N GLY A 27 5.99 10.04 6.06
CA GLY A 27 5.11 10.44 7.16
C GLY A 27 5.59 9.96 8.53
N GLU A 28 4.75 10.11 9.55
CA GLU A 28 5.03 9.52 10.86
C GLU A 28 4.85 7.99 10.80
N SER A 29 5.79 7.21 11.33
CA SER A 29 5.57 5.78 11.52
C SER A 29 4.46 5.54 12.55
N PHE A 30 3.59 4.56 12.30
CA PHE A 30 2.51 4.21 13.23
C PHE A 30 2.19 2.72 13.19
N GLY A 31 1.45 2.24 14.19
CA GLY A 31 1.15 0.81 14.35
C GLY A 31 2.36 0.02 14.87
N VAL A 32 2.14 -1.26 15.18
CA VAL A 32 3.25 -2.19 15.46
C VAL A 32 3.78 -2.71 14.13
N ASP A 33 2.87 -3.20 13.29
CA ASP A 33 3.11 -3.66 11.93
C ASP A 33 2.10 -2.91 11.04
N SER A 34 2.43 -1.69 10.61
CA SER A 34 1.57 -0.90 9.70
C SER A 34 2.44 -0.15 8.70
N LEU A 35 2.58 1.18 8.81
CA LEU A 35 3.41 1.98 7.90
C LEU A 35 4.59 2.61 8.64
N THR A 36 5.77 2.39 8.10
CA THR A 36 7.06 2.90 8.54
C THR A 36 7.56 3.96 7.57
N ASN A 37 7.94 5.12 8.12
CA ASN A 37 8.47 6.23 7.33
C ASN A 37 9.64 5.81 6.43
N ASP A 38 9.65 6.34 5.21
CA ASP A 38 10.68 6.13 4.19
C ASP A 38 10.76 4.69 3.66
N TYR A 39 9.75 3.87 3.94
CA TYR A 39 9.64 2.49 3.46
C TYR A 39 8.81 2.39 2.18
N GLU A 40 9.10 1.36 1.37
CA GLU A 40 8.41 1.08 0.11
C GLU A 40 7.46 -0.11 0.27
N TYR A 41 6.23 0.04 -0.23
CA TYR A 41 5.14 -0.90 -0.09
C TYR A 41 4.56 -1.27 -1.45
N ASN A 42 4.13 -2.53 -1.60
CA ASN A 42 3.45 -2.97 -2.81
C ASN A 42 1.97 -2.56 -2.77
N ILE A 43 1.47 -2.09 -3.91
CA ILE A 43 0.03 -1.91 -4.14
C ILE A 43 -0.47 -3.10 -4.94
N VAL A 44 -1.51 -3.73 -4.41
CA VAL A 44 -2.21 -4.84 -5.05
C VAL A 44 -3.66 -4.50 -5.30
N LYS A 45 -4.29 -5.23 -6.23
CA LYS A 45 -5.72 -5.15 -6.46
C LYS A 45 -6.35 -6.50 -6.15
N ASP A 46 -7.41 -6.48 -5.36
CA ASP A 46 -8.16 -7.69 -5.02
C ASP A 46 -9.25 -8.01 -6.06
N ASP A 47 -9.95 -9.13 -5.85
CA ASP A 47 -11.01 -9.60 -6.76
C ASP A 47 -12.21 -8.64 -6.84
N ASN A 48 -12.38 -7.72 -5.88
CA ASN A 48 -13.42 -6.69 -5.90
C ASN A 48 -12.99 -5.45 -6.69
N GLY A 49 -11.70 -5.36 -7.06
CA GLY A 49 -11.12 -4.21 -7.73
C GLY A 49 -10.58 -3.14 -6.78
N ASP A 50 -10.51 -3.43 -5.48
CA ASP A 50 -10.02 -2.49 -4.48
C ASP A 50 -8.48 -2.46 -4.48
N LEU A 51 -7.91 -1.26 -4.45
CA LEU A 51 -6.47 -1.06 -4.29
C LEU A 51 -6.10 -1.13 -2.81
N LYS A 52 -5.15 -2.00 -2.48
CA LYS A 52 -4.70 -2.23 -1.10
C LYS A 52 -3.19 -2.18 -0.99
N VAL A 53 -2.72 -1.84 0.20
CA VAL A 53 -1.30 -1.73 0.53
C VAL A 53 -0.89 -3.00 1.25
N VAL A 54 0.14 -3.69 0.75
CA VAL A 54 0.81 -4.76 1.51
C VAL A 54 1.76 -4.08 2.49
N ASP A 55 1.40 -4.02 3.77
CA ASP A 55 2.11 -3.23 4.78
C ASP A 55 3.17 -4.04 5.56
N ASP A 56 3.69 -3.49 6.66
CA ASP A 56 4.75 -4.15 7.46
C ASP A 56 4.33 -5.53 8.01
N SER A 57 3.03 -5.86 8.05
CA SER A 57 2.53 -7.17 8.48
C SER A 57 2.57 -8.24 7.38
N GLU A 58 3.00 -7.90 6.16
CA GLU A 58 2.98 -8.75 4.95
C GLU A 58 1.57 -9.10 4.43
N GLU A 59 0.53 -8.45 4.95
CA GLU A 59 -0.87 -8.59 4.53
C GLU A 59 -1.36 -7.33 3.79
N ASP A 60 -2.40 -7.46 2.97
CA ASP A 60 -3.03 -6.31 2.30
C ASP A 60 -4.14 -5.68 3.14
N TYR A 61 -4.03 -4.36 3.35
CA TYR A 61 -5.05 -3.56 4.00
C TYR A 61 -5.49 -2.37 3.15
N LEU A 62 -6.72 -1.93 3.39
CA LEU A 62 -7.25 -0.69 2.85
C LEU A 62 -6.69 0.50 3.61
N TYR A 63 -5.95 1.36 2.91
CA TYR A 63 -5.51 2.66 3.39
C TYR A 63 -6.14 3.78 2.56
N ASP A 64 -6.28 4.96 3.15
CA ASP A 64 -6.47 6.18 2.39
C ASP A 64 -5.19 6.43 1.57
N LEU A 65 -5.27 6.33 0.24
CA LEU A 65 -4.12 6.46 -0.64
C LEU A 65 -3.56 7.90 -0.70
N MET A 66 -4.34 8.91 -0.29
CA MET A 66 -3.91 10.31 -0.28
C MET A 66 -3.37 10.73 1.08
N ASN A 67 -3.92 10.17 2.17
CA ASN A 67 -3.49 10.44 3.54
C ASN A 67 -3.55 9.16 4.40
N PRO A 68 -2.62 8.22 4.22
CA PRO A 68 -2.58 7.03 5.04
C PRO A 68 -2.26 7.39 6.49
N ARG A 69 -3.16 7.00 7.41
CA ARG A 69 -3.06 7.29 8.85
C ARG A 69 -3.91 6.32 9.68
N PRO A 70 -3.63 6.17 10.98
CA PRO A 70 -4.43 5.31 11.84
C PRO A 70 -5.82 5.92 12.11
N THR A 71 -6.84 5.07 12.15
CA THR A 71 -8.25 5.47 12.33
C THR A 71 -8.56 6.06 13.70
N ASN A 72 -7.72 5.78 14.70
CA ASN A 72 -7.84 6.31 16.05
C ASN A 72 -7.20 7.70 16.23
N ASN A 73 -6.71 8.34 15.16
CA ASN A 73 -6.00 9.61 15.17
C ASN A 73 -4.74 9.63 16.08
N SER A 74 -4.09 8.49 16.32
CA SER A 74 -2.84 8.44 17.10
C SER A 74 -1.64 9.03 16.36
N SER A 75 -1.78 9.32 15.07
CA SER A 75 -0.78 9.95 14.22
C SER A 75 -1.46 10.81 13.15
N LEU A 76 -0.75 11.84 12.67
CA LEU A 76 -1.16 12.63 11.50
C LEU A 76 -0.99 11.86 10.17
N GLY A 77 -0.25 10.75 10.20
CA GLY A 77 0.05 9.92 9.03
C GLY A 77 1.05 10.58 8.08
N GLY A 78 0.82 10.36 6.79
CA GLY A 78 1.73 10.84 5.75
C GLY A 78 1.12 10.87 4.36
N LYS A 79 1.96 10.62 3.36
CA LYS A 79 1.59 10.51 1.95
C LYS A 79 2.31 9.34 1.31
N PHE A 80 1.66 8.75 0.31
CA PHE A 80 2.30 7.84 -0.62
C PHE A 80 2.82 8.58 -1.85
N TYR A 81 3.94 8.12 -2.38
CA TYR A 81 4.49 8.52 -3.66
C TYR A 81 4.80 7.26 -4.46
N TYR A 82 4.37 7.15 -5.71
CA TYR A 82 4.65 5.93 -6.48
C TYR A 82 6.13 5.87 -6.88
N VAL A 83 6.69 4.66 -6.82
CA VAL A 83 8.05 4.32 -7.23
C VAL A 83 8.03 3.48 -8.51
N ASP A 84 7.04 2.58 -8.63
CA ASP A 84 6.76 1.79 -9.82
C ASP A 84 5.26 1.86 -10.15
N ASP A 85 4.91 2.20 -11.39
CA ASP A 85 3.51 2.29 -11.86
C ASP A 85 3.40 1.81 -13.32
N PRO A 86 3.57 0.49 -13.57
CA PRO A 86 3.71 -0.06 -14.92
C PRO A 86 2.52 0.20 -15.84
N ASP A 87 1.31 0.30 -15.27
CA ASP A 87 0.06 0.49 -16.01
C ASP A 87 -0.53 1.92 -15.83
N GLY A 88 0.18 2.81 -15.13
CA GLY A 88 -0.27 4.20 -14.90
C GLY A 88 -1.45 4.34 -13.93
N ILE A 89 -1.77 3.30 -13.16
CA ILE A 89 -2.94 3.26 -12.29
C ILE A 89 -2.73 4.16 -11.08
N LEU A 90 -1.54 4.15 -10.48
CA LEU A 90 -1.24 4.94 -9.28
C LEU A 90 -1.26 6.44 -9.59
N ALA A 91 -0.68 6.85 -10.72
CA ALA A 91 -0.75 8.22 -11.21
C ALA A 91 -2.20 8.65 -11.49
N ASN A 92 -3.02 7.77 -12.11
CA ASN A 92 -4.42 8.07 -12.42
C ASN A 92 -5.32 8.25 -11.19
N VAL A 93 -5.01 7.59 -10.07
CA VAL A 93 -5.72 7.79 -8.79
C VAL A 93 -5.18 8.98 -8.00
N GLY A 94 -4.18 9.69 -8.52
CA GLY A 94 -3.67 10.94 -7.96
C GLY A 94 -2.47 10.80 -7.03
N ILE A 95 -1.81 9.63 -7.00
CA ILE A 95 -0.55 9.46 -6.28
C ILE A 95 0.55 10.12 -7.10
N GLU A 96 1.39 10.92 -6.44
CA GLU A 96 2.49 11.65 -7.09
C GLU A 96 3.73 10.74 -7.26
N GLU A 97 4.56 11.01 -8.28
CA GLU A 97 5.83 10.30 -8.47
C GLU A 97 6.81 10.62 -7.34
N TYR A 98 7.52 9.61 -6.85
CA TYR A 98 8.61 9.82 -5.92
C TYR A 98 9.83 10.44 -6.62
N ASN A 99 10.03 11.74 -6.43
CA ASN A 99 11.18 12.48 -6.94
C ASN A 99 12.28 12.51 -5.87
N ASN A 100 13.41 11.84 -6.17
CA ASN A 100 14.56 11.69 -5.27
C ASN A 100 15.42 12.96 -5.20
#